data_AF-A0A531AIR7-F1
#
_entry.id   AF-A0A531AIR7-F1
#
_cell.length_a   1.000
_cell.length_b   1.000
_cell.length_c   1.000
_cell.angle_alpha   90.00
_cell.angle_beta   90.00
_cell.angle_gamma   90.00
#
_symmetry.space_group_name_H-M   'P 1'
#
loop_
_entity.id
_entity.type
_entity.pdbx_description
1 polymer ?
#
loop_
_entity_poly.entity_id
_entity_poly.type
_entity_poly.pdbx_seq_one_letter_code
_entity_poly.pdbx_strand_id
1 'polypeptide(L)'
;MNWKGLWKNQYGSIVEITDDADNRISGSFRTALPDSGFHGQEIPILGVHRGDCISFAGGGKTAVGDAIVSYTGLLREGKMETLWFVVSDAAIKASGEGQPAKIEKLNWWRSMSTSADTFQRS
;
A
#
# COMPACT_ATOMS: atom_id res chain seq x y z
N MET A 1 17.11 5.73 15.13
CA MET A 1 16.63 4.58 14.34
C MET A 1 16.86 4.88 12.87
N ASN A 2 17.05 3.85 12.05
CA ASN A 2 17.27 4.02 10.62
C ASN A 2 16.16 3.25 9.89
N TRP A 3 15.13 3.94 9.41
CA TRP A 3 14.06 3.33 8.63
C TRP A 3 14.52 3.00 7.20
N LYS A 4 15.61 3.61 6.73
CA LYS A 4 16.14 3.39 5.37
C LYS A 4 16.47 1.91 5.14
N GLY A 5 16.31 1.51 3.88
CA GLY A 5 16.58 0.17 3.39
C GLY A 5 15.36 -0.53 2.81
N LEU A 6 15.55 -1.81 2.49
CA LEU A 6 14.54 -2.67 1.90
C LEU A 6 13.79 -3.44 2.97
N TRP A 7 12.47 -3.41 2.87
CA TRP A 7 11.54 -4.07 3.77
C TRP A 7 10.63 -4.98 2.96
N LYS A 8 10.59 -6.27 3.28
CA LYS A 8 9.80 -7.28 2.57
C LYS A 8 8.71 -7.83 3.48
N ASN A 9 7.46 -7.84 3.02
CA ASN A 9 6.35 -8.40 3.78
C ASN A 9 6.19 -9.92 3.59
N GLN A 10 5.24 -10.51 4.33
CA GLN A 10 4.92 -11.94 4.30
C GLN A 10 4.47 -12.47 2.92
N TYR A 11 4.02 -11.58 2.03
CA TYR A 11 3.63 -11.91 0.65
C TYR A 11 4.77 -11.70 -0.35
N GLY A 12 5.90 -11.14 0.09
CA GLY A 12 7.05 -10.80 -0.74
C GLY A 12 6.99 -9.42 -1.39
N SER A 13 6.00 -8.59 -1.05
CA SER A 13 5.96 -7.18 -1.47
C SER A 13 7.09 -6.40 -0.81
N ILE A 14 7.60 -5.37 -1.47
CA ILE A 14 8.78 -4.62 -1.04
C ILE A 14 8.41 -3.15 -0.84
N VAL A 15 8.82 -2.61 0.31
CA VAL A 15 8.94 -1.18 0.58
C VAL A 15 10.43 -0.84 0.61
N GLU A 16 10.86 0.07 -0.25
CA GLU A 16 12.21 0.64 -0.22
C GLU A 16 12.14 2.06 0.35
N ILE A 17 12.74 2.28 1.52
CA ILE A 17 12.84 3.61 2.12
C ILE A 17 14.20 4.19 1.75
N THR A 18 14.20 5.22 0.91
CA THR A 18 15.41 5.90 0.41
C THR A 18 15.74 7.17 1.17
N ASP A 19 14.78 7.72 1.93
CA ASP A 19 15.02 8.80 2.88
C ASP A 19 14.12 8.70 4.12
N ASP A 20 14.74 8.93 5.29
CA ASP A 20 14.07 9.01 6.59
C ASP A 20 14.47 10.27 7.40
N ALA A 21 15.09 11.27 6.75
CA ALA A 21 15.50 12.50 7.41
C ALA A 21 14.30 13.35 7.89
N ASP A 22 14.53 14.18 8.91
CA ASP A 22 13.57 15.19 9.39
C ASP A 22 12.16 14.65 9.73
N ASN A 23 12.08 13.41 10.23
CA ASN A 23 10.81 12.71 10.53
C ASN A 23 9.92 12.49 9.31
N ARG A 24 10.47 12.57 8.10
CA ARG A 24 9.79 12.27 6.84
C ARG A 24 10.19 10.89 6.35
N ILE A 25 9.35 10.27 5.55
CA ILE A 25 9.64 9.02 4.84
C ILE A 25 9.46 9.31 3.35
N SER A 26 10.44 8.90 2.54
CA SER A 26 10.27 8.81 1.09
C SER A 26 10.90 7.53 0.56
N GLY A 27 10.35 7.03 -0.55
CA GLY A 27 10.75 5.74 -1.08
C GLY A 27 9.82 5.24 -2.17
N SER A 28 9.79 3.92 -2.33
CA SER A 28 8.88 3.23 -3.25
C SER A 28 8.24 1.99 -2.64
N PHE A 29 7.14 1.55 -3.24
CA PHE A 29 6.44 0.32 -2.93
C PHE A 29 6.19 -0.49 -4.20
N ARG A 30 6.40 -1.81 -4.10
CA ARG A 30 6.07 -2.78 -5.14
C ARG A 30 5.38 -3.98 -4.51
N THR A 31 4.17 -4.26 -4.99
CA THR A 31 3.41 -5.43 -4.54
C THR A 31 3.88 -6.71 -5.24
N ALA A 32 3.92 -7.82 -4.50
CA ALA A 32 4.10 -9.16 -5.05
C ALA A 32 2.77 -9.86 -5.37
N LEU A 33 1.64 -9.29 -4.94
CA LEU A 33 0.31 -9.89 -5.11
C LEU A 33 -0.19 -9.68 -6.55
N PRO A 34 -0.50 -10.74 -7.32
CA PRO A 34 -0.99 -10.64 -8.70
C PRO A 34 -2.37 -9.99 -8.83
N ASP A 35 -3.19 -10.07 -7.78
CA ASP A 35 -4.55 -9.55 -7.71
C ASP A 35 -4.61 -8.10 -7.19
N SER A 36 -3.46 -7.50 -6.85
CA SER A 36 -3.37 -6.10 -6.47
C SER A 36 -3.53 -5.17 -7.68
N GLY A 37 -4.25 -4.06 -7.50
CA GLY A 37 -4.38 -3.01 -8.53
C GLY A 37 -3.04 -2.37 -8.93
N PHE A 38 -2.02 -2.49 -8.08
CA PHE A 38 -0.66 -2.00 -8.34
C PHE A 38 0.28 -3.09 -8.87
N HIS A 39 -0.21 -4.29 -9.22
CA HIS A 39 0.64 -5.37 -9.71
C HIS A 39 1.43 -4.96 -10.96
N GLY A 40 2.71 -5.32 -11.01
CA GLY A 40 3.63 -4.94 -12.09
C GLY A 40 4.11 -3.49 -12.07
N GLN A 41 3.77 -2.72 -11.01
CA GLN A 41 4.16 -1.32 -10.87
C GLN A 41 5.03 -1.11 -9.63
N GLU A 42 5.85 -0.07 -9.70
CA GLU A 42 6.51 0.53 -8.54
C GLU A 42 5.91 1.92 -8.34
N ILE A 43 5.36 2.18 -7.15
CA ILE A 43 4.71 3.46 -6.82
C ILE A 43 5.55 4.23 -5.80
N PRO A 44 5.67 5.56 -5.94
CA PRO A 44 6.35 6.37 -4.94
C PRO A 44 5.55 6.36 -3.63
N ILE A 45 6.25 6.34 -2.50
CA ILE A 45 5.65 6.52 -1.17
C ILE A 45 6.19 7.77 -0.49
N LEU A 46 5.32 8.42 0.27
CA LEU A 46 5.63 9.55 1.13
C LEU A 46 4.98 9.37 2.49
N GLY A 47 5.64 9.82 3.55
CA GLY A 47 5.16 9.61 4.90
C GLY A 47 5.92 10.37 5.97
N VAL A 48 5.69 9.95 7.21
CA VAL A 48 6.31 10.48 8.42
C VAL A 48 6.66 9.35 9.38
N HIS A 49 7.61 9.60 10.26
CA HIS A 49 7.91 8.71 11.38
C HIS A 49 8.17 9.50 12.65
N ARG A 50 8.05 8.84 13.81
CA ARG A 50 8.42 9.40 15.11
C ARG A 50 8.84 8.26 16.03
N GLY A 51 10.14 8.16 16.30
CA GLY A 51 10.68 7.03 17.07
C GLY A 51 10.36 5.72 16.36
N ASP A 52 9.68 4.81 17.07
CA ASP A 52 9.24 3.52 16.54
C ASP A 52 7.97 3.59 15.69
N CYS A 53 7.25 4.70 15.65
CA CYS A 53 6.02 4.82 14.87
C CYS A 53 6.29 5.30 13.44
N ILE A 54 5.58 4.77 12.46
CA ILE A 54 5.69 5.14 11.04
C ILE A 54 4.31 5.19 10.38
N SER A 55 4.15 6.11 9.43
CA SER A 55 3.00 6.16 8.53
C SER A 55 3.44 6.64 7.15
N PHE A 56 3.02 5.96 6.08
CA PHE A 56 3.31 6.37 4.71
C PHE A 56 2.19 5.94 3.77
N ALA A 57 2.08 6.62 2.63
CA ALA A 57 1.12 6.32 1.60
C ALA A 57 1.76 6.38 0.21
N GLY A 58 1.23 5.58 -0.70
CA GLY A 58 1.56 5.60 -2.13
C GLY A 58 0.29 5.47 -2.94
N GLY A 59 0.29 6.02 -4.15
CA GLY A 59 -0.89 6.00 -5.01
C GLY A 59 -0.55 6.11 -6.47
N GLY A 60 -1.53 5.76 -7.30
CA GLY A 60 -1.38 5.78 -8.74
C GLY A 60 -2.60 5.23 -9.46
N LYS A 61 -2.48 5.18 -10.78
CA LYS A 61 -3.51 4.63 -11.66
C LYS A 61 -3.39 3.12 -11.75
N THR A 62 -4.50 2.42 -11.56
CA THR A 62 -4.63 0.97 -11.74
C THR A 62 -5.34 0.66 -13.06
N ALA A 63 -5.48 -0.62 -13.40
CA ALA A 63 -6.29 -1.04 -14.54
C ALA A 63 -7.78 -0.67 -14.42
N VAL A 64 -8.27 -0.46 -13.20
CA VAL A 64 -9.69 -0.27 -12.90
C VAL A 64 -10.04 1.18 -12.55
N GLY A 65 -9.08 1.94 -12.05
CA GLY A 65 -9.29 3.31 -11.56
C GLY A 65 -8.10 3.82 -10.76
N ASP A 66 -8.26 4.95 -10.10
CA ASP A 66 -7.23 5.50 -9.23
C ASP A 66 -7.30 4.85 -7.84
N ALA A 67 -6.14 4.57 -7.25
CA ALA A 67 -6.05 3.99 -5.92
C ALA A 67 -4.93 4.62 -5.09
N ILE A 68 -5.10 4.61 -3.77
CA ILE A 68 -4.08 4.97 -2.77
C ILE A 68 -4.04 3.88 -1.72
N VAL A 69 -2.85 3.37 -1.40
CA VAL A 69 -2.58 2.54 -0.23
C VAL A 69 -1.93 3.39 0.85
N SER A 70 -2.39 3.25 2.09
CA SER A 70 -1.77 3.87 3.26
C SER A 70 -1.42 2.79 4.26
N TYR A 71 -0.21 2.88 4.81
CA TYR A 71 0.32 2.02 5.87
C TYR A 71 0.55 2.88 7.13
N THR A 72 0.19 2.35 8.29
CA THR A 72 0.51 2.95 9.60
C THR A 72 0.87 1.83 10.55
N GLY A 73 1.96 2.01 11.30
CA GLY A 73 2.47 0.94 12.13
C GLY A 73 3.59 1.36 13.07
N LEU A 74 4.29 0.35 13.57
CA LEU A 74 5.42 0.53 14.48
C LEU A 74 6.52 -0.52 14.28
N LEU A 75 7.74 -0.17 14.67
CA LEU A 75 8.87 -1.08 14.74
C LEU A 75 8.82 -1.86 16.06
N ARG A 76 8.76 -3.20 15.98
CA ARG A 76 8.83 -4.10 17.14
C ARG A 76 9.70 -5.28 16.79
N GLU A 77 10.69 -5.57 17.64
CA GLU A 77 11.56 -6.76 17.47
C GLU A 77 12.21 -6.83 16.08
N GLY A 78 12.59 -5.68 15.51
CA GLY A 78 13.19 -5.59 14.18
C GLY A 78 12.22 -5.72 13.01
N LYS A 79 10.91 -5.80 13.25
CA LYS A 79 9.85 -5.89 12.25
C LYS A 79 9.01 -4.62 12.19
N MET A 80 8.65 -4.21 10.99
CA MET A 80 7.68 -3.14 10.77
C MET A 80 6.29 -3.76 10.72
N GLU A 81 5.56 -3.67 11.83
CA GLU A 81 4.20 -4.20 11.98
C GLU A 81 3.21 -3.10 11.61
N THR A 82 2.43 -3.29 10.53
CA THR A 82 1.56 -2.25 9.98
C THR A 82 0.12 -2.70 9.82
N LEU A 83 -0.81 -1.77 10.04
CA LEU A 83 -2.14 -1.81 9.45
C LEU A 83 -2.11 -1.01 8.15
N TRP A 84 -2.90 -1.43 7.18
CA TRP A 84 -3.07 -0.70 5.93
C TRP A 84 -4.53 -0.58 5.54
N PHE A 85 -4.81 0.45 4.75
CA PHE A 85 -6.05 0.57 4.01
C PHE A 85 -5.77 1.01 2.56
N VAL A 86 -6.56 0.51 1.64
CA VAL A 86 -6.57 0.95 0.24
C VAL A 86 -7.88 1.67 -0.02
N VAL A 87 -7.81 2.85 -0.62
CA VAL A 87 -8.97 3.54 -1.19
C VAL A 87 -8.89 3.45 -2.71
N SER A 88 -9.94 2.93 -3.35
CA SER A 88 -10.07 2.84 -4.80
C SER A 88 -11.31 3.58 -5.28
N ASP A 89 -11.18 4.41 -6.31
CA ASP A 89 -12.30 5.22 -6.81
C ASP A 89 -13.32 4.44 -7.67
N ALA A 90 -12.92 3.28 -8.19
CA ALA A 90 -13.69 2.45 -9.10
C ALA A 90 -13.43 0.94 -8.89
N ALA A 91 -14.38 0.13 -9.35
CA ALA A 91 -14.27 -1.33 -9.39
C ALA A 91 -14.85 -1.89 -10.70
N ILE A 92 -14.45 -3.11 -11.06
CA ILE A 92 -15.16 -3.89 -12.07
C ILE A 92 -16.42 -4.47 -11.43
N LYS A 93 -17.59 -4.20 -12.02
CA LYS A 93 -18.88 -4.74 -11.60
C LYS A 93 -19.63 -5.35 -12.77
N ALA A 94 -20.33 -6.43 -12.48
CA ALA A 94 -21.34 -7.00 -13.37
C ALA A 94 -22.71 -6.91 -12.69
N SER A 95 -23.77 -6.70 -13.48
CA SER A 95 -25.15 -6.66 -12.99
C SER A 95 -25.72 -8.03 -12.64
N GLY A 96 -25.03 -9.11 -13.02
CA GLY A 96 -25.40 -10.49 -12.74
C GLY A 96 -24.42 -11.48 -13.39
N GLU A 97 -24.56 -12.76 -13.06
CA GLU A 97 -23.76 -13.83 -13.69
C GLU A 97 -24.03 -13.90 -15.20
N GLY A 98 -22.97 -14.04 -15.98
CA GLY A 98 -23.04 -14.05 -17.46
C GLY A 98 -23.24 -12.68 -18.11
N GLN A 99 -23.37 -11.58 -17.34
CA GLN A 99 -23.49 -10.23 -17.89
C GLN A 99 -22.11 -9.57 -18.09
N PRO A 100 -21.94 -8.70 -19.11
CA PRO A 100 -20.69 -7.98 -19.32
C PRO A 100 -20.32 -7.11 -18.12
N ALA A 101 -19.09 -7.24 -17.65
CA ALA A 101 -18.56 -6.42 -16.58
C ALA A 101 -18.16 -5.02 -17.10
N LYS A 102 -18.33 -4.01 -16.25
CA LYS A 102 -17.97 -2.61 -16.54
C LYS A 102 -17.22 -2.00 -15.37
N ILE A 103 -16.36 -1.03 -15.67
CA ILE A 103 -15.74 -0.19 -14.65
C ILE A 103 -16.77 0.83 -14.17
N GLU A 104 -17.02 0.86 -12.86
CA GLU A 104 -17.97 1.78 -12.24
C GLU A 104 -17.32 2.47 -11.04
N LYS A 105 -17.64 3.76 -10.87
CA LYS A 105 -17.27 4.50 -9.65
C LYS A 105 -17.92 3.86 -8.43
N LEU A 106 -17.16 3.78 -7.35
CA LEU A 106 -17.65 3.26 -6.09
C LEU A 106 -18.33 4.36 -5.27
N ASN A 107 -19.39 3.99 -4.54
CA ASN A 107 -19.83 4.80 -3.41
C ASN A 107 -18.70 4.84 -2.38
N TRP A 108 -18.46 5.99 -1.75
CA TRP A 108 -17.32 6.18 -0.84
C TRP A 108 -17.27 5.14 0.30
N TRP A 109 -18.42 4.72 0.83
CA TRP A 109 -18.48 3.73 1.92
C TRP A 109 -18.16 2.29 1.46
N ARG A 110 -18.02 2.06 0.14
CA ARG A 110 -17.54 0.82 -0.46
C ARG A 110 -16.16 0.96 -1.10
N SER A 111 -15.53 2.14 -1.03
CA SER A 111 -14.28 2.41 -1.74
C SER A 111 -13.04 1.94 -0.98
N MET A 112 -13.19 1.26 0.16
CA MET A 112 -12.08 0.96 1.07
C MET A 112 -11.97 -0.53 1.39
N SER A 113 -10.73 -1.02 1.43
CA SER A 113 -10.34 -2.29 2.03
C SER A 113 -9.23 -2.06 3.06
N THR A 114 -9.06 -3.00 4.00
CA THR A 114 -8.05 -2.89 5.06
C THR A 114 -7.56 -4.26 5.51
N SER A 115 -6.32 -4.33 5.96
CA SER A 115 -5.73 -5.50 6.59
C SER A 115 -4.44 -5.11 7.35
N ALA A 116 -3.58 -6.08 7.64
CA ALA A 116 -2.27 -5.90 8.25
C ALA A 116 -1.17 -6.53 7.39
N ASP A 117 0.02 -5.93 7.44
CA ASP A 117 1.25 -6.46 6.85
C ASP A 117 2.41 -6.34 7.84
N THR A 118 3.26 -7.37 7.87
CA THR A 118 4.49 -7.40 8.67
C THR A 118 5.67 -7.40 7.72
N PHE A 119 6.50 -6.34 7.76
CA PHE A 119 7.71 -6.26 6.95
C PHE A 119 8.97 -6.56 7.77
N GLN A 120 9.88 -7.30 7.15
CA GLN A 120 11.20 -7.62 7.68
C GLN A 120 12.28 -7.01 6.77
N ARG A 121 13.45 -6.71 7.32
CA ARG A 121 14.57 -6.24 6.51
C ARG A 121 14.98 -7.33 5.51
N SER A 122 15.25 -6.92 4.28
CA SER A 122 15.81 -7.75 3.22
C SER A 122 17.28 -7.45 2.98
#